data_AF-A0A179SMW6-F1
#
_entry.id   AF-A0A179SMW6-F1
#
_cell.length_a   1.000
_cell.length_b   1.000
_cell.length_c   1.000
_cell.angle_alpha   90.00
_cell.angle_beta   90.00
_cell.angle_gamma   90.00
#
_symmetry.space_group_name_H-M   'P 1'
#
loop_
_entity.id
_entity.type
_entity.pdbx_description
1 polymer ?
#
loop_
_entity_poly.entity_id
_entity_poly.type
_entity_poly.pdbx_seq_one_letter_code
_entity_poly.pdbx_strand_id
1 'polypeptide(L)'
;MSLSNVLFSIQRSISSQSNDLDEKIDRLTQAKSDISREQDLLLQEIKKIKQPDLGREWTGNRADNFDHEREDAYSVMQKIGQTDYSSYQRLIEGKINMLEMERTVLNVTRALAYEAGQLVDKGEDAVDELADRISDLKRRLF
;
A
#
# COMPACT_ATOMS: atom_id res chain seq x y z
N MET A 1 24.65 6.12 29.28
CA MET A 1 23.85 4.91 28.96
C MET A 1 24.82 3.85 28.46
N SER A 2 24.63 2.56 28.77
CA SER A 2 25.48 1.49 28.21
C SER A 2 25.17 1.28 26.72
N LEU A 3 26.15 0.82 25.95
CA LEU A 3 25.99 0.46 24.53
C LEU A 3 24.88 -0.59 24.34
N SER A 4 24.78 -1.56 25.25
CA SER A 4 23.69 -2.55 25.29
C SER A 4 22.30 -1.90 25.36
N ASN A 5 22.11 -0.87 26.20
CA ASN A 5 20.81 -0.19 26.31
C ASN A 5 20.47 0.57 25.03
N VAL A 6 21.48 1.17 24.38
CA VAL A 6 21.30 1.87 23.11
C VAL A 6 20.93 0.87 22.00
N LEU A 7 21.63 -0.26 21.91
CA LEU A 7 21.31 -1.31 20.95
C LEU A 7 19.90 -1.88 21.16
N PHE A 8 19.50 -2.09 22.41
CA PHE A 8 18.15 -2.55 22.73
C PHE A 8 17.08 -1.54 22.30
N SER A 9 17.33 -0.23 22.47
CA SER A 9 16.43 0.81 21.98
C SER A 9 16.32 0.81 20.44
N ILE A 10 17.44 0.62 19.74
CA ILE A 10 17.49 0.49 18.28
C ILE A 10 16.67 -0.72 17.82
N GLN A 11 16.84 -1.89 18.44
CA GLN A 11 16.09 -3.10 18.10
C GLN A 11 14.57 -2.93 18.31
N ARG A 12 14.16 -2.22 19.38
CA ARG A 12 12.76 -1.86 19.61
C ARG A 12 12.22 -0.91 18.54
N SER A 13 13.00 0.11 18.18
CA SER A 13 12.62 1.04 17.10
C SER A 13 12.46 0.33 15.76
N ILE A 14 13.39 -0.56 15.40
CA ILE A 14 13.30 -1.39 14.18
C ILE A 14 12.04 -2.24 14.21
N SER A 15 11.75 -2.90 15.33
CA SER A 15 10.55 -3.75 15.45
C SER A 15 9.25 -2.94 15.31
N SER A 16 9.20 -1.75 15.93
CA SER A 16 8.05 -0.84 15.81
C SER A 16 7.85 -0.35 14.38
N GLN A 17 8.93 0.07 13.70
CA GLN A 17 8.86 0.52 12.31
C GLN A 17 8.47 -0.62 11.37
N SER A 18 8.95 -1.84 11.62
CA SER A 18 8.59 -3.02 10.81
C SER A 18 7.10 -3.29 10.91
N ASN A 19 6.54 -3.30 12.12
CA ASN A 19 5.11 -3.54 12.32
C ASN A 19 4.25 -2.45 11.65
N ASP A 20 4.66 -1.18 11.73
CA ASP A 20 3.97 -0.06 11.08
C ASP A 20 4.02 -0.16 9.54
N LEU A 21 5.17 -0.58 8.97
CA LEU A 21 5.29 -0.85 7.53
C LEU A 21 4.39 -2.00 7.09
N ASP A 22 4.39 -3.11 7.81
CA ASP A 22 3.58 -4.28 7.49
C ASP A 22 2.08 -3.94 7.55
N GLU A 23 1.62 -3.22 8.58
CA GLU A 23 0.23 -2.75 8.68
C GLU A 23 -0.16 -1.86 7.48
N LYS A 24 0.72 -0.92 7.10
CA LYS A 24 0.46 -0.02 5.96
C LYS A 24 0.37 -0.79 4.64
N ILE A 25 1.27 -1.74 4.42
CA ILE A 25 1.28 -2.58 3.21
C ILE A 25 0.01 -3.42 3.16
N ASP A 26 -0.39 -4.05 4.27
CA ASP A 26 -1.60 -4.87 4.34
C ASP A 26 -2.86 -4.05 4.05
N ARG A 27 -2.99 -2.86 4.66
CA ARG A 27 -4.12 -1.95 4.43
C ARG A 27 -4.21 -1.49 2.98
N LEU A 28 -3.08 -1.17 2.35
CA LEU A 28 -3.04 -0.78 0.94
C LEU A 28 -3.37 -1.95 0.01
N THR A 29 -2.89 -3.14 0.33
CA THR A 29 -3.19 -4.37 -0.42
C THR A 29 -4.68 -4.68 -0.36
N GLN A 30 -5.29 -4.58 0.81
CA GLN A 30 -6.73 -4.74 0.99
C GLN A 30 -7.51 -3.69 0.19
N ALA A 31 -7.16 -2.41 0.32
CA ALA A 31 -7.82 -1.33 -0.41
C ALA A 31 -7.73 -1.51 -1.94
N LYS A 32 -6.59 -1.99 -2.47
CA LYS A 32 -6.43 -2.32 -3.88
C LYS A 32 -7.38 -3.45 -4.30
N SER A 33 -7.51 -4.48 -3.48
CA SER A 33 -8.43 -5.61 -3.73
C SER A 33 -9.89 -5.15 -3.75
N ASP A 34 -10.29 -4.31 -2.79
CA ASP A 34 -11.64 -3.77 -2.70
C ASP A 34 -11.96 -2.90 -3.93
N ILE A 35 -11.05 -2.02 -4.33
CA ILE A 35 -11.18 -1.22 -5.55
C ILE A 35 -11.32 -2.09 -6.80
N SER A 36 -10.52 -3.15 -6.92
CA SER A 36 -10.64 -4.09 -8.05
C SER A 36 -12.02 -4.73 -8.12
N ARG A 37 -12.57 -5.11 -6.97
CA ARG A 37 -13.91 -5.70 -6.89
C ARG A 37 -15.00 -4.71 -7.29
N GLU A 38 -14.93 -3.48 -6.79
CA GLU A 38 -15.88 -2.42 -7.16
C GLU A 38 -15.78 -2.06 -8.65
N GLN A 39 -14.57 -2.04 -9.21
CA GLN A 39 -14.35 -1.84 -10.64
C GLN A 39 -15.01 -2.95 -11.47
N ASP A 40 -14.84 -4.22 -11.07
CA ASP A 40 -15.44 -5.36 -11.76
C ASP A 40 -16.97 -5.32 -11.69
N LEU A 41 -17.53 -5.00 -10.52
CA LEU A 41 -18.98 -4.85 -10.32
C LEU A 41 -19.53 -3.73 -11.21
N LEU A 42 -18.90 -2.56 -11.19
CA LEU A 42 -19.27 -1.45 -12.05
C LEU A 42 -19.28 -1.88 -13.51
N LEU A 43 -18.19 -2.50 -14.02
CA LEU A 43 -18.06 -2.94 -15.41
C LEU A 43 -19.12 -3.98 -15.82
N GLN A 44 -19.65 -4.77 -14.87
CA GLN A 44 -20.79 -5.65 -15.10
C GLN A 44 -22.11 -4.90 -15.17
N GLU A 45 -22.31 -3.89 -14.31
CA GLU A 45 -23.51 -3.07 -14.28
C GLU A 45 -23.66 -2.17 -15.52
N ILE A 46 -22.57 -1.56 -16.01
CA ILE A 46 -22.64 -0.69 -17.20
C ILE A 46 -23.15 -1.46 -18.44
N LYS A 47 -22.89 -2.77 -18.52
CA LYS A 47 -23.41 -3.61 -19.63
C LYS A 47 -24.93 -3.62 -19.66
N LYS A 48 -25.59 -3.58 -18.50
CA LYS A 48 -27.05 -3.57 -18.38
C LYS A 48 -27.64 -2.23 -18.82
N ILE A 49 -26.90 -1.13 -18.65
CA ILE A 49 -27.31 0.20 -19.10
C ILE A 49 -27.43 0.26 -20.63
N LYS A 50 -26.60 -0.48 -21.37
CA LYS A 50 -26.64 -0.47 -22.85
C LYS A 50 -27.80 -1.24 -23.47
N GLN A 51 -28.44 -2.14 -22.73
CA GLN A 51 -29.49 -3.01 -23.25
C GLN A 51 -30.68 -3.08 -22.28
N PRO A 52 -31.39 -1.96 -22.07
CA PRO A 52 -32.60 -1.97 -21.25
C PRO A 52 -33.74 -2.67 -22.01
N ASP A 53 -34.48 -3.54 -21.34
CA ASP A 53 -35.69 -4.16 -21.89
C ASP A 53 -36.89 -3.24 -21.66
N LEU A 54 -37.20 -2.41 -22.65
CA LEU A 54 -38.24 -1.37 -22.55
C LEU A 54 -39.50 -1.68 -23.35
N GLY A 55 -39.55 -2.81 -24.07
CA GLY A 55 -40.65 -3.14 -24.98
C GLY A 55 -40.66 -2.30 -26.27
N ARG A 56 -41.47 -2.71 -27.27
CA ARG A 56 -41.51 -2.06 -28.60
C ARG A 56 -42.36 -0.78 -28.60
N GLU A 57 -43.22 -0.65 -27.60
CA GLU A 57 -44.11 0.48 -27.36
C GLU A 57 -43.40 1.70 -26.73
N TRP A 58 -42.16 1.52 -26.24
CA TRP A 58 -41.36 2.59 -25.66
C TRP A 58 -40.81 3.54 -26.73
N THR A 59 -41.62 4.54 -27.08
CA THR A 59 -41.34 5.50 -28.16
C THR A 59 -41.80 6.92 -27.80
N GLY A 60 -41.34 7.91 -28.57
CA GLY A 60 -41.67 9.32 -28.40
C GLY A 60 -40.77 10.05 -27.39
N ASN A 61 -41.04 11.33 -27.14
CA ASN A 61 -40.13 12.23 -26.41
C ASN A 61 -39.65 11.72 -25.04
N ARG A 62 -40.49 10.93 -24.33
CA ARG A 62 -40.09 10.34 -23.04
C ARG A 62 -39.01 9.26 -23.22
N ALA A 63 -39.13 8.46 -24.28
CA ALA A 63 -38.13 7.46 -24.64
C ALA A 63 -36.82 8.13 -25.04
N ASP A 64 -36.88 9.19 -25.86
CA ASP A 64 -35.71 9.93 -26.31
C ASP A 64 -34.94 10.57 -25.14
N ASN A 65 -35.66 11.19 -24.19
CA ASN A 65 -35.05 11.78 -22.99
C ASN A 65 -34.40 10.72 -22.10
N PHE A 66 -35.07 9.58 -21.90
CA PHE A 66 -34.50 8.46 -21.14
C PHE A 66 -33.22 7.93 -21.80
N ASP A 67 -33.22 7.79 -23.12
CA ASP A 67 -32.06 7.34 -23.88
C ASP A 67 -30.87 8.30 -23.75
N HIS A 68 -31.11 9.61 -23.76
CA HIS A 68 -30.09 10.62 -23.49
C HIS A 68 -29.51 10.50 -22.08
N GLU A 69 -30.35 10.48 -21.04
CA GLU A 69 -29.90 10.34 -19.65
C GLU A 69 -29.11 9.04 -19.42
N ARG A 70 -29.53 7.96 -20.08
CA ARG A 70 -28.88 6.65 -20.04
C ARG A 70 -27.49 6.68 -20.69
N GLU A 71 -27.35 7.32 -21.84
CA GLU A 71 -26.06 7.47 -22.51
C GLU A 71 -25.08 8.34 -21.71
N ASP A 72 -25.58 9.42 -21.09
CA ASP A 72 -24.78 10.25 -20.20
C ASP A 72 -24.29 9.45 -18.98
N ALA A 73 -25.18 8.69 -18.33
CA ALA A 73 -24.83 7.81 -17.22
C ALA A 73 -23.79 6.75 -17.64
N TYR A 74 -23.98 6.12 -18.80
CA TYR A 74 -23.02 5.16 -19.36
C TYR A 74 -21.63 5.78 -19.54
N SER A 75 -21.55 6.98 -20.14
CA SER A 75 -20.29 7.68 -20.39
C SER A 75 -19.53 7.97 -19.09
N VAL A 76 -20.24 8.46 -18.06
CA VAL A 76 -19.67 8.72 -16.74
C VAL A 76 -19.18 7.43 -16.08
N MET A 77 -20.00 6.38 -16.06
CA MET A 77 -19.62 5.09 -15.46
C MET A 77 -18.45 4.44 -16.21
N GLN A 78 -18.42 4.53 -17.54
CA GLN A 78 -17.30 4.03 -18.33
C GLN A 78 -15.99 4.75 -17.98
N LYS A 79 -16.03 6.07 -17.84
CA LYS A 79 -14.87 6.87 -17.43
C LYS A 79 -14.38 6.45 -16.04
N ILE A 80 -15.27 6.36 -15.05
CA ILE A 80 -14.92 5.93 -13.69
C ILE A 80 -14.32 4.53 -13.71
N GLY A 81 -15.00 3.59 -14.38
CA GLY A 81 -14.61 2.19 -14.47
C GLY A 81 -13.28 1.94 -15.14
N GLN A 82 -12.97 2.67 -16.21
CA GLN A 82 -11.76 2.42 -17.00
C GLN A 82 -10.59 3.32 -16.60
N THR A 83 -10.86 4.55 -16.17
CA THR A 83 -9.84 5.57 -15.93
C THR A 83 -9.58 5.77 -14.45
N ASP A 84 -10.62 6.08 -13.67
CA ASP A 84 -10.45 6.56 -12.30
C ASP A 84 -9.98 5.42 -11.38
N TYR A 85 -10.66 4.27 -11.43
CA TYR A 85 -10.24 3.09 -10.65
C TYR A 85 -8.82 2.61 -11.01
N SER A 86 -8.50 2.54 -12.31
CA SER A 86 -7.16 2.19 -12.78
C SER A 86 -6.10 3.17 -12.28
N SER A 87 -6.44 4.46 -12.17
CA SER A 87 -5.55 5.48 -11.60
C SER A 87 -5.31 5.22 -10.10
N TYR A 88 -6.36 4.97 -9.32
CA TYR A 88 -6.25 4.67 -7.90
C TYR A 88 -5.44 3.41 -7.62
N GLN A 89 -5.67 2.33 -8.38
CA GLN A 89 -4.89 1.09 -8.28
C GLN A 89 -3.40 1.34 -8.52
N ARG A 90 -3.03 2.16 -9.51
CA ARG A 90 -1.62 2.51 -9.79
C ARG A 90 -0.99 3.34 -8.67
N LEU A 91 -1.73 4.28 -8.09
CA LEU A 91 -1.24 5.08 -6.97
C LEU A 91 -1.00 4.21 -5.73
N ILE A 92 -1.92 3.30 -5.44
CA ILE A 92 -1.79 2.35 -4.34
C ILE A 92 -0.58 1.43 -4.56
N GLU A 93 -0.44 0.87 -5.77
CA GLU A 93 0.69 0.00 -6.12
C GLU A 93 2.04 0.73 -5.96
N GLY A 94 2.12 1.96 -6.46
CA GLY A 94 3.33 2.77 -6.29
C GLY A 94 3.69 3.00 -4.82
N LYS A 95 2.67 3.19 -3.96
CA LYS A 95 2.90 3.35 -2.53
C LYS A 95 3.32 2.05 -1.85
N ILE A 96 2.73 0.91 -2.22
CA ILE A 96 3.16 -0.41 -1.74
C ILE A 96 4.63 -0.63 -2.08
N ASN A 97 5.03 -0.43 -3.34
CA ASN A 97 6.42 -0.60 -3.79
C ASN A 97 7.40 0.26 -2.99
N MET A 98 7.05 1.51 -2.69
CA MET A 98 7.86 2.39 -1.85
C MET A 98 8.03 1.82 -0.43
N LEU A 99 6.94 1.36 0.18
CA LEU A 99 6.97 0.76 1.53
C LEU A 99 7.75 -0.57 1.55
N GLU A 100 7.70 -1.36 0.48
CA GLU A 100 8.50 -2.59 0.37
C GLU A 100 10.00 -2.30 0.26
N MET A 101 10.38 -1.21 -0.41
CA MET A 101 11.77 -0.74 -0.42
C MET A 101 12.22 -0.32 0.99
N GLU A 102 11.38 0.44 1.71
CA GLU A 102 11.64 0.81 3.11
C GLU A 102 11.78 -0.44 4.00
N ARG A 103 10.89 -1.43 3.85
CA ARG A 103 10.96 -2.72 4.55
C ARG A 103 12.27 -3.46 4.27
N THR A 104 12.74 -3.43 3.02
CA THR A 104 14.02 -4.07 2.64
C THR A 104 15.20 -3.42 3.36
N VAL A 105 15.27 -2.08 3.38
CA VAL A 105 16.32 -1.34 4.11
C VAL A 105 16.25 -1.63 5.61
N LEU A 106 15.04 -1.69 6.17
CA LEU A 106 14.84 -1.97 7.58
C LEU A 106 15.27 -3.39 7.95
N ASN A 107 15.00 -4.39 7.09
CA ASN A 107 15.46 -5.77 7.28
C ASN A 107 16.98 -5.89 7.28
N VAL A 108 17.68 -5.16 6.39
CA VAL A 108 19.15 -5.07 6.42
C VAL A 108 19.62 -4.45 7.73
N THR A 109 18.97 -3.38 8.17
CA THR A 109 19.30 -2.71 9.44
C THR A 109 19.07 -3.62 10.65
N ARG A 110 18.00 -4.43 10.61
CA ARG A 110 17.72 -5.46 11.62
C ARG A 110 18.81 -6.52 11.69
N ALA A 111 19.30 -7.01 10.54
CA ALA A 111 20.39 -7.97 10.48
C ALA A 111 21.67 -7.41 11.14
N LEU A 112 22.04 -6.17 10.82
CA LEU A 112 23.17 -5.48 11.44
C LEU A 112 22.99 -5.28 12.96
N ALA A 113 21.76 -5.00 13.41
CA ALA A 113 21.45 -4.89 14.84
C ALA A 113 21.54 -6.24 15.58
N TYR A 114 21.29 -7.36 14.89
CA TYR A 114 21.54 -8.70 15.45
C TYR A 114 23.04 -9.00 15.55
N GLU A 115 23.83 -8.65 14.53
CA GLU A 115 25.28 -8.80 14.55
C GLU A 115 25.92 -7.99 15.70
N ALA A 116 25.49 -6.73 15.86
CA ALA A 116 25.92 -5.89 16.98
C ALA A 116 25.54 -6.52 18.34
N GLY A 117 24.43 -7.24 18.42
CA GLY A 117 24.02 -7.97 19.62
C GLY A 117 25.03 -9.04 20.04
N GLN A 118 25.61 -9.75 19.07
CA GLN A 118 26.64 -10.76 19.35
C GLN A 118 27.95 -10.16 19.87
N LEU A 119 28.23 -8.89 19.56
CA LEU A 119 29.40 -8.18 20.09
C LEU A 119 29.21 -7.77 21.55
N VAL A 120 27.96 -7.54 22.00
CA VAL A 120 27.66 -7.28 23.42
C VAL A 120 28.10 -8.46 24.28
N ASP A 121 27.90 -9.70 23.81
CA ASP A 121 28.25 -10.93 24.53
C ASP A 121 29.78 -11.13 24.67
N LYS A 122 30.58 -10.45 23.85
CA LYS A 122 32.06 -10.51 23.88
C LYS A 122 32.67 -9.54 24.89
N GLY A 123 31.90 -8.63 25.47
CA GLY A 123 32.37 -7.73 26.52
C GLY A 123 33.44 -6.74 26.06
N GLU A 124 34.45 -6.49 26.90
CA GLU A 124 35.44 -5.41 26.72
C GLU A 124 36.23 -5.50 25.40
N ASP A 125 36.54 -6.70 24.94
CA ASP A 125 37.34 -6.93 23.72
C ASP A 125 36.67 -6.45 22.42
N ALA A 126 35.35 -6.19 22.45
CA ALA A 126 34.56 -5.80 21.27
C ALA A 126 33.87 -4.43 21.43
N VAL A 127 34.20 -3.65 22.47
CA VAL A 127 33.50 -2.39 22.79
C VAL A 127 33.61 -1.35 21.67
N ASP A 128 34.80 -1.19 21.08
CA ASP A 128 35.02 -0.22 20.01
C ASP A 128 34.24 -0.59 18.74
N GLU A 129 34.29 -1.86 18.35
CA GLU A 129 33.53 -2.37 17.20
C GLU A 129 32.02 -2.22 17.43
N LEU A 130 31.54 -2.52 18.65
CA LEU A 130 30.14 -2.33 19.01
C LEU A 130 29.71 -0.86 18.93
N ALA A 131 30.56 0.07 19.37
CA ALA A 131 30.29 1.49 19.30
C ALA A 131 30.14 1.97 17.84
N ASP A 132 31.04 1.53 16.96
CA ASP A 132 30.99 1.83 15.52
C ASP A 132 29.71 1.29 14.87
N ARG A 133 29.34 0.02 15.15
CA ARG A 133 28.10 -0.57 14.64
C ARG A 133 26.85 0.17 15.12
N ILE A 134 26.81 0.58 16.39
CA ILE A 134 25.70 1.38 16.93
C ILE A 134 25.62 2.74 16.24
N SER A 135 26.75 3.38 15.95
CA SER A 135 26.80 4.65 15.22
C SER A 135 26.22 4.50 13.81
N ASP A 136 26.62 3.44 13.09
CA ASP A 136 26.09 3.12 11.78
C ASP A 136 24.58 2.83 11.77
N LEU A 137 24.10 2.08 12.77
CA LEU A 137 22.68 1.80 12.94
C LEU A 137 21.86 3.07 13.19
N LYS A 138 22.37 3.99 14.02
CA LYS A 138 21.70 5.28 14.27
C LYS A 138 21.55 6.08 12.97
N ARG A 139 22.63 6.19 12.19
CA ARG A 139 22.62 6.91 10.90
C ARG A 139 21.64 6.35 9.87
N ARG A 140 21.29 5.06 9.98
CA ARG A 140 20.32 4.41 9.07
C ARG A 140 18.87 4.61 9.50
N LEU A 141 18.63 4.82 10.79
CA LEU A 141 17.29 4.89 11.39
C LEU A 141 16.80 6.31 11.63
N PHE A 142 17.72 7.26 11.79
CA PHE A 142 17.48 8.66 12.14
C PHE A 142 18.24 9.57 11.17
#